data_AF-A0A9D2B789-F1
#
_entry.id   AF-A0A9D2B789-F1
#
_cell.length_a   1.000
_cell.length_b   1.000
_cell.length_c   1.000
_cell.angle_alpha   90.00
_cell.angle_beta   90.00
_cell.angle_gamma   90.00
#
_symmetry.space_group_name_H-M   'P 1'
#
loop_
_entity.id
_entity.type
_entity.pdbx_description
1 polymer ?
#
loop_
_entity_poly.entity_id
_entity_poly.type
_entity_poly.pdbx_seq_one_letter_code
_entity_poly.pdbx_strand_id
1 'polypeptide(L)'
;MKTLKIFAVSLSALLVLAGCGANQAASSHMSQEIASQSLAEASSEAPAASQAAPSQAASQAPAAASQAPASEAAAPSQAASAPASQPAGDADAALQSYCQVKAQLEALDLEEDQLEANFRIGQLDEATFRQQKADLTLQEDQLELEEDRLELEWKVAMGTPTLPQGTLEELFAQMQQLEMEENTLERQEDTLELDYRSGAITREDFISQMAALLVQIEQNDYQQDLVERALESMGWDD
;
A
#
# COMPACT_ATOMS: atom_id res chain seq x y z
N MET A 1 5.53 -6.27 17.49
CA MET A 1 6.65 -6.90 16.74
C MET A 1 6.18 -6.98 15.29
N LYS A 2 7.01 -6.68 14.29
CA LYS A 2 6.57 -6.64 12.89
C LYS A 2 6.42 -8.07 12.36
N THR A 3 5.20 -8.53 12.15
CA THR A 3 4.91 -9.75 11.40
C THR A 3 4.97 -9.42 9.92
N LEU A 4 6.10 -9.77 9.31
CA LEU A 4 6.30 -9.74 7.87
C LEU A 4 5.51 -10.93 7.28
N LYS A 5 4.28 -10.70 6.81
CA LYS A 5 3.52 -11.71 6.06
C LYS A 5 4.20 -11.87 4.69
N ILE A 6 4.83 -13.03 4.48
CA ILE A 6 5.48 -13.41 3.22
C ILE A 6 4.36 -13.84 2.27
N PHE A 7 4.11 -13.07 1.21
CA PHE A 7 3.25 -13.49 0.11
C PHE A 7 3.83 -14.77 -0.52
N ALA A 8 3.10 -15.86 -0.38
CA ALA A 8 3.45 -17.13 -0.97
C ALA A 8 3.19 -17.07 -2.48
N VAL A 9 4.21 -16.74 -3.25
CA VAL A 9 4.22 -16.89 -4.71
C VAL A 9 4.01 -18.38 -5.04
N SER A 10 2.75 -18.74 -5.33
CA SER A 10 2.37 -20.09 -5.74
C SER A 10 2.77 -20.31 -7.20
N LEU A 11 4.04 -20.67 -7.40
CA LEU A 11 4.60 -21.07 -8.68
C LEU A 11 4.02 -22.43 -9.12
N SER A 12 2.87 -22.40 -9.80
CA SER A 12 2.30 -23.59 -10.42
C SER A 12 3.12 -24.01 -11.65
N ALA A 13 4.02 -24.96 -11.46
CA ALA A 13 4.81 -25.58 -12.52
C ALA A 13 3.92 -26.44 -13.45
N LEU A 14 3.85 -26.06 -14.72
CA LEU A 14 3.26 -26.87 -15.80
C LEU A 14 4.04 -28.18 -15.98
N LEU A 15 3.38 -29.31 -15.74
CA LEU A 15 3.88 -30.65 -16.08
C LEU A 15 3.69 -30.89 -17.58
N VAL A 16 4.78 -30.85 -18.36
CA VAL A 16 4.80 -31.28 -19.77
C VAL A 16 4.78 -32.81 -19.82
N LEU A 17 3.67 -33.38 -20.32
CA LEU A 17 3.56 -34.80 -20.62
C LEU A 17 4.36 -35.14 -21.88
N ALA A 18 5.29 -36.08 -21.71
CA ALA A 18 6.17 -36.64 -22.71
C ALA A 18 5.42 -37.32 -23.87
N GLY A 19 5.64 -36.84 -25.09
CA GLY A 19 5.36 -37.56 -26.32
C GLY A 19 6.63 -38.23 -26.85
N CYS A 20 6.77 -39.54 -26.64
CA CYS A 20 7.75 -40.37 -27.33
C CYS A 20 7.36 -40.52 -28.80
N GLY A 21 8.18 -40.00 -29.72
CA GLY A 21 8.04 -40.22 -31.15
C GLY A 21 9.40 -40.13 -31.82
N ALA A 22 10.03 -41.28 -32.03
CA ALA A 22 11.31 -41.40 -32.72
C ALA A 22 11.20 -40.99 -34.19
N ASN A 23 12.15 -40.18 -34.67
CA ASN A 23 12.75 -40.40 -35.99
C ASN A 23 14.08 -39.65 -36.17
N GLN A 24 14.84 -40.16 -37.13
CA GLN A 24 16.30 -40.28 -37.15
C GLN A 24 16.98 -39.27 -38.10
N ALA A 25 18.24 -38.97 -37.78
CA ALA A 25 19.33 -38.48 -38.65
C ALA A 25 19.23 -37.12 -39.34
N ALA A 26 20.21 -36.23 -39.09
CA ALA A 26 21.39 -36.08 -39.96
C ALA A 26 22.28 -34.92 -39.47
N SER A 27 23.58 -35.05 -39.71
CA SER A 27 24.66 -34.12 -39.40
C SER A 27 24.50 -32.73 -40.04
N SER A 28 24.98 -31.68 -39.39
CA SER A 28 26.10 -30.91 -39.94
C SER A 28 26.67 -29.93 -38.92
N HIS A 29 27.99 -29.90 -38.93
CA HIS A 29 28.91 -29.05 -38.19
C HIS A 29 28.92 -27.67 -38.86
N MET A 30 28.75 -26.57 -38.12
CA MET A 30 29.13 -25.25 -38.61
C MET A 30 29.53 -24.36 -37.43
N SER A 31 30.83 -24.37 -37.15
CA SER A 31 31.51 -23.30 -36.43
C SER A 31 31.53 -22.05 -37.33
N GLN A 32 31.17 -20.89 -36.78
CA GLN A 32 31.84 -19.66 -37.18
C GLN A 32 31.82 -18.66 -36.03
N GLU A 33 33.01 -18.12 -35.81
CA GLU A 33 33.42 -17.23 -34.74
C GLU A 33 33.65 -15.82 -35.33
N ILE A 34 33.57 -14.81 -34.45
CA ILE A 34 34.23 -13.49 -34.49
C ILE A 34 33.64 -12.42 -35.44
N ALA A 35 33.21 -11.29 -34.88
CA ALA A 35 34.03 -10.05 -34.86
C ALA A 35 33.30 -8.84 -34.27
N SER A 36 33.90 -8.31 -33.21
CA SER A 36 33.71 -6.97 -32.67
C SER A 36 34.17 -5.89 -33.67
N GLN A 37 33.41 -4.79 -33.78
CA GLN A 37 33.86 -3.49 -34.29
C GLN A 37 33.20 -2.42 -33.40
N SER A 38 33.92 -1.89 -32.41
CA SER A 38 34.79 -0.70 -32.47
C SER A 38 34.03 0.63 -32.47
N LEU A 39 34.07 1.24 -31.29
CA LEU A 39 34.08 2.67 -30.95
C LEU A 39 34.44 3.61 -32.12
N ALA A 40 33.63 4.66 -32.28
CA ALA A 40 34.07 5.93 -32.85
C ALA A 40 33.47 7.09 -32.05
N GLU A 41 34.31 8.09 -31.88
CA GLU A 41 34.35 9.13 -30.87
C GLU A 41 34.05 10.50 -31.51
N ALA A 42 33.37 11.38 -30.77
CA ALA A 42 33.39 12.84 -30.94
C ALA A 42 32.78 13.44 -29.66
N SER A 43 33.53 13.94 -28.67
CA SER A 43 34.33 15.19 -28.64
C SER A 43 33.59 16.41 -29.22
N SER A 44 32.94 17.21 -28.36
CA SER A 44 33.51 18.47 -27.85
C SER A 44 32.48 19.44 -27.25
N GLU A 45 32.93 20.09 -26.16
CA GLU A 45 32.63 21.47 -25.72
C GLU A 45 31.25 21.87 -25.17
N ALA A 46 31.18 21.91 -23.84
CA ALA A 46 30.70 23.08 -23.09
C ALA A 46 31.84 24.14 -23.07
N PRO A 47 31.60 25.48 -22.90
CA PRO A 47 30.88 26.05 -21.75
C PRO A 47 30.14 27.38 -22.00
N ALA A 48 29.31 27.81 -21.05
CA ALA A 48 29.26 29.21 -20.61
C ALA A 48 28.38 29.37 -19.36
N ALA A 49 29.02 29.78 -18.27
CA ALA A 49 28.39 30.30 -17.08
C ALA A 49 27.83 31.71 -17.32
N SER A 50 26.74 32.06 -16.63
CA SER A 50 26.52 33.43 -16.18
C SER A 50 25.72 33.43 -14.88
N GLN A 51 26.42 33.82 -13.82
CA GLN A 51 25.85 34.35 -12.58
C GLN A 51 25.20 35.72 -12.86
N ALA A 52 24.10 36.02 -12.20
CA ALA A 52 23.99 37.12 -11.22
C ALA A 52 22.52 37.43 -10.89
N ALA A 53 22.20 37.36 -9.60
CA ALA A 53 21.11 38.09 -8.93
C ALA A 53 21.44 39.62 -8.92
N PRO A 54 20.77 40.54 -8.19
CA PRO A 54 19.61 40.46 -7.28
C PRO A 54 18.62 41.66 -7.43
N SER A 55 17.61 41.75 -6.56
CA SER A 55 17.10 42.98 -5.87
C SER A 55 15.72 42.68 -5.27
N GLN A 56 15.56 42.55 -3.95
CA GLN A 56 15.39 43.62 -2.94
C GLN A 56 14.15 44.51 -3.10
N ALA A 57 13.27 44.46 -2.08
CA ALA A 57 12.69 45.58 -1.31
C ALA A 57 11.29 45.16 -0.81
N ALA A 58 11.07 44.85 0.47
CA ALA A 58 11.07 45.70 1.66
C ALA A 58 9.73 46.44 1.92
N SER A 59 9.20 46.12 3.11
CA SER A 59 8.46 47.00 4.03
C SER A 59 6.99 47.35 3.75
N GLN A 60 6.11 46.97 4.69
CA GLN A 60 5.37 47.93 5.52
C GLN A 60 4.56 47.25 6.66
N ALA A 61 4.95 47.54 7.90
CA ALA A 61 4.08 47.79 9.05
C ALA A 61 4.03 49.33 9.24
N PRO A 62 3.21 50.00 10.11
CA PRO A 62 2.70 49.50 11.40
C PRO A 62 1.35 50.07 11.95
N ALA A 63 0.98 49.56 13.14
CA ALA A 63 0.41 50.21 14.33
C ALA A 63 -1.04 50.78 14.39
N ALA A 64 -1.80 50.30 15.41
CA ALA A 64 -2.40 51.07 16.53
C ALA A 64 -3.25 50.09 17.39
N ALA A 65 -2.95 49.72 18.64
CA ALA A 65 -2.96 50.47 19.91
C ALA A 65 -4.36 50.91 20.39
N SER A 66 -4.91 50.22 21.42
CA SER A 66 -5.80 50.72 22.49
C SER A 66 -6.05 49.57 23.49
N GLN A 67 -5.32 49.53 24.60
CA GLN A 67 -5.69 49.98 25.96
C GLN A 67 -6.64 49.05 26.74
N ALA A 68 -6.09 48.50 27.84
CA ALA A 68 -6.77 47.83 28.95
C ALA A 68 -7.50 48.85 29.86
N PRO A 69 -8.31 48.37 30.83
CA PRO A 69 -7.73 48.22 32.16
C PRO A 69 -8.13 46.93 32.91
N ALA A 70 -7.39 46.69 33.98
CA ALA A 70 -7.38 45.52 34.85
C ALA A 70 -8.52 45.47 35.88
N SER A 71 -8.87 44.24 36.29
CA SER A 71 -9.17 43.80 37.67
C SER A 71 -9.37 42.27 37.58
N GLU A 72 -8.49 41.42 38.12
CA GLU A 72 -8.32 41.04 39.53
C GLU A 72 -8.83 39.60 39.76
N ALA A 73 -8.12 38.87 40.63
CA ALA A 73 -8.36 37.52 41.15
C ALA A 73 -7.81 36.32 40.35
N ALA A 74 -6.62 35.90 40.78
CA ALA A 74 -6.06 34.59 40.56
C ALA A 74 -6.81 33.51 41.36
N ALA A 75 -7.13 32.39 40.71
CA ALA A 75 -7.38 31.10 41.36
C ALA A 75 -6.88 29.99 40.42
N PRO A 76 -6.06 29.03 40.88
CA PRO A 76 -5.58 27.95 40.04
C PRO A 76 -6.62 26.82 40.07
N SER A 77 -7.55 26.83 39.10
CA SER A 77 -8.35 25.64 38.82
C SER A 77 -7.58 24.78 37.82
N GLN A 78 -7.05 23.67 38.32
CA GLN A 78 -6.62 22.53 37.50
C GLN A 78 -7.79 22.12 36.60
N ALA A 79 -7.77 22.60 35.35
CA ALA A 79 -8.46 21.91 34.28
C ALA A 79 -7.66 20.65 34.01
N ALA A 80 -8.07 19.54 34.62
CA ALA A 80 -7.76 18.24 34.07
C ALA A 80 -8.37 18.24 32.66
N SER A 81 -7.52 18.47 31.65
CA SER A 81 -7.87 18.22 30.26
C SER A 81 -8.24 16.75 30.19
N ALA A 82 -9.53 16.45 30.22
CA ALA A 82 -10.03 15.16 29.77
C ALA A 82 -9.49 14.95 28.35
N PRO A 83 -8.95 13.77 28.02
CA PRO A 83 -8.57 13.51 26.64
C PRO A 83 -9.84 13.70 25.81
N ALA A 84 -9.77 14.60 24.82
CA ALA A 84 -10.84 14.76 23.87
C ALA A 84 -11.04 13.41 23.21
N SER A 85 -12.15 12.74 23.52
CA SER A 85 -12.62 11.63 22.70
C SER A 85 -12.87 12.22 21.32
N GLN A 86 -11.97 11.94 20.37
CA GLN A 86 -12.21 12.27 18.97
C GLN A 86 -13.53 11.61 18.56
N PRO A 87 -14.39 12.33 17.80
CA PRO A 87 -15.61 11.71 17.31
C PRO A 87 -15.22 10.54 16.40
N ALA A 88 -15.85 9.38 16.61
CA ALA A 88 -15.60 8.15 15.83
C ALA A 88 -15.66 8.36 14.31
N GLY A 89 -16.39 9.38 13.84
CA GLY A 89 -16.48 9.75 12.43
C GLY A 89 -15.16 10.22 11.79
N ASP A 90 -14.18 10.67 12.58
CA ASP A 90 -12.87 11.04 12.04
C ASP A 90 -12.02 9.79 11.74
N ALA A 91 -12.15 8.73 12.56
CA ALA A 91 -11.41 7.48 12.37
C ALA A 91 -11.93 6.67 11.18
N ASP A 92 -13.25 6.60 11.01
CA ASP A 92 -13.86 5.87 9.88
C ASP A 92 -13.53 6.52 8.53
N ALA A 93 -13.47 7.86 8.48
CA ALA A 93 -13.10 8.59 7.28
C ALA A 93 -11.60 8.44 6.95
N ALA A 94 -10.74 8.44 7.98
CA ALA A 94 -9.32 8.16 7.83
C ALA A 94 -9.07 6.73 7.34
N LEU A 95 -9.77 5.74 7.91
CA LEU A 95 -9.73 4.34 7.47
C LEU A 95 -10.15 4.20 6.00
N GLN A 96 -11.27 4.82 5.60
CA GLN A 96 -11.72 4.79 4.21
C GLN A 96 -10.67 5.36 3.26
N SER A 97 -10.03 6.48 3.62
CA SER A 97 -9.01 7.10 2.78
C SER A 97 -7.77 6.21 2.66
N TYR A 98 -7.32 5.63 3.77
CA TYR A 98 -6.22 4.67 3.82
C TYR A 98 -6.51 3.43 2.95
N CYS A 99 -7.67 2.79 3.12
CA CYS A 99 -8.07 1.62 2.32
C CYS A 99 -8.28 1.95 0.83
N GLN A 100 -8.68 3.19 0.50
CA GLN A 100 -8.80 3.64 -0.89
C GLN A 100 -7.43 3.72 -1.58
N VAL A 101 -6.37 4.09 -0.86
CA VAL A 101 -5.00 4.09 -1.39
C VAL A 101 -4.46 2.66 -1.51
N LYS A 102 -4.68 1.82 -0.50
CA LYS A 102 -4.32 0.39 -0.56
C LYS A 102 -4.97 -0.33 -1.74
N ALA A 103 -6.26 -0.08 -2.00
CA ALA A 103 -6.94 -0.65 -3.15
C ALA A 103 -6.36 -0.19 -4.50
N GLN A 104 -5.78 1.01 -4.56
CA GLN A 104 -5.08 1.48 -5.75
C GLN A 104 -3.71 0.82 -5.92
N LEU A 105 -2.98 0.59 -4.84
CA LEU A 105 -1.74 -0.18 -4.84
C LEU A 105 -1.98 -1.61 -5.33
N GLU A 106 -3.01 -2.29 -4.80
CA GLU A 106 -3.38 -3.64 -5.24
C GLU A 106 -3.73 -3.69 -6.74
N ALA A 107 -4.38 -2.65 -7.26
CA ALA A 107 -4.67 -2.56 -8.69
C ALA A 107 -3.38 -2.44 -9.52
N LEU A 108 -2.39 -1.67 -9.05
CA LEU A 108 -1.10 -1.49 -9.70
C LEU A 108 -0.29 -2.80 -9.69
N ASP A 109 -0.27 -3.51 -8.56
CA ASP A 109 0.41 -4.81 -8.44
C ASP A 109 -0.14 -5.82 -9.48
N LEU A 110 -1.47 -5.91 -9.62
CA LEU A 110 -2.12 -6.77 -10.61
C LEU A 110 -1.86 -6.30 -12.06
N GLU A 111 -1.81 -4.99 -12.31
CA GLU A 111 -1.47 -4.41 -13.60
C GLU A 111 -0.02 -4.71 -13.99
N GLU A 112 0.89 -4.69 -13.01
CA GLU A 112 2.30 -4.99 -13.16
C GLU A 112 2.51 -6.47 -13.51
N ASP A 113 1.82 -7.37 -12.80
CA ASP A 113 1.79 -8.81 -13.09
C ASP A 113 1.27 -9.09 -14.51
N GLN A 114 0.20 -8.41 -14.93
CA GLN A 114 -0.35 -8.54 -16.28
C GLN A 114 0.60 -8.00 -17.34
N LEU A 115 1.27 -6.87 -17.07
CA LEU A 115 2.28 -6.28 -17.94
C LEU A 115 3.44 -7.26 -18.16
N GLU A 116 3.96 -7.86 -17.09
CA GLU A 116 5.02 -8.86 -17.16
C GLU A 116 4.58 -10.11 -17.93
N ALA A 117 3.38 -10.61 -17.67
CA ALA A 117 2.83 -11.76 -18.39
C ALA A 117 2.76 -11.48 -19.90
N ASN A 118 2.24 -10.32 -20.30
CA ASN A 118 2.11 -9.92 -21.70
C ASN A 118 3.48 -9.77 -22.38
N PHE A 119 4.48 -9.23 -21.69
CA PHE A 119 5.85 -9.19 -22.19
C PHE A 119 6.44 -10.59 -22.39
N ARG A 120 6.27 -11.49 -21.41
CA ARG A 120 6.80 -12.87 -21.47
C ARG A 120 6.23 -13.67 -22.65
N ILE A 121 4.97 -13.43 -23.04
CA ILE A 121 4.33 -14.09 -24.19
C ILE A 121 4.55 -13.35 -25.52
N GLY A 122 5.36 -12.28 -25.52
CA GLY A 122 5.73 -11.53 -26.72
C GLY A 122 4.63 -10.62 -27.28
N GLN A 123 3.62 -10.26 -26.47
CA GLN A 123 2.59 -9.29 -26.85
C GLN A 123 3.07 -7.84 -26.76
N LEU A 124 4.13 -7.56 -25.98
CA LEU A 124 4.79 -6.27 -25.90
C LEU A 124 6.25 -6.35 -26.34
N ASP A 125 6.75 -5.30 -26.97
CA ASP A 125 8.18 -5.12 -27.18
C ASP A 125 8.88 -4.61 -25.91
N GLU A 126 10.20 -4.77 -25.85
CA GLU A 126 11.01 -4.43 -24.68
C GLU A 126 10.99 -2.93 -24.33
N ALA A 127 10.94 -2.04 -25.32
CA ALA A 127 10.94 -0.61 -25.06
C ALA A 127 9.61 -0.18 -24.44
N THR A 128 8.49 -0.67 -24.97
CA THR A 128 7.16 -0.43 -24.42
C THR A 128 7.02 -1.01 -23.01
N PHE A 129 7.47 -2.26 -22.79
CA PHE A 129 7.46 -2.89 -21.47
C PHE A 129 8.23 -2.07 -20.44
N ARG A 130 9.48 -1.68 -20.74
CA ARG A 130 10.32 -0.88 -19.82
C ARG A 130 9.68 0.45 -19.46
N GLN A 131 9.05 1.11 -20.44
CA GLN A 131 8.38 2.38 -20.20
C GLN A 131 7.17 2.19 -19.28
N GLN A 132 6.28 1.24 -19.59
CA GLN A 132 5.08 1.00 -18.79
C GLN A 132 5.41 0.54 -17.37
N LYS A 133 6.42 -0.32 -17.19
CA LYS A 133 6.91 -0.75 -15.88
C LYS A 133 7.40 0.44 -15.07
N ALA A 134 8.20 1.33 -15.67
CA ALA A 134 8.68 2.53 -15.00
C ALA A 134 7.54 3.49 -14.60
N ASP A 135 6.50 3.60 -15.42
CA ASP A 135 5.34 4.44 -15.13
C ASP A 135 4.47 3.85 -13.99
N LEU A 136 4.35 2.53 -13.90
CA LEU A 136 3.66 1.85 -12.78
C LEU A 136 4.45 2.01 -11.48
N THR A 137 5.75 1.70 -11.48
CA THR A 137 6.62 1.85 -10.29
C THR A 137 6.60 3.29 -9.75
N LEU A 138 6.59 4.30 -10.63
CA LEU A 138 6.52 5.69 -10.18
C LEU A 138 5.18 6.02 -9.49
N GLN A 139 4.08 5.36 -9.89
CA GLN A 139 2.78 5.54 -9.24
C GLN A 139 2.72 4.80 -7.91
N GLU A 140 3.24 3.58 -7.84
CA GLU A 140 3.39 2.80 -6.60
C GLU A 140 4.18 3.59 -5.56
N ASP A 141 5.38 4.07 -5.91
CA ASP A 141 6.25 4.89 -5.04
C ASP A 141 5.51 6.11 -4.44
N GLN A 142 4.62 6.73 -5.22
CA GLN A 142 3.84 7.89 -4.76
C GLN A 142 2.72 7.49 -3.80
N LEU A 143 2.01 6.41 -4.12
CA LEU A 143 0.90 5.91 -3.32
C LEU A 143 1.38 5.27 -2.01
N GLU A 144 2.51 4.56 -1.99
CA GLU A 144 3.11 4.01 -0.77
C GLU A 144 3.42 5.11 0.26
N LEU A 145 3.98 6.24 -0.19
CA LEU A 145 4.24 7.39 0.69
C LEU A 145 2.93 8.01 1.23
N GLU A 146 1.88 8.00 0.43
CA GLU A 146 0.56 8.48 0.86
C GLU A 146 -0.12 7.49 1.81
N GLU A 147 0.01 6.19 1.55
CA GLU A 147 -0.48 5.09 2.36
C GLU A 147 0.12 5.16 3.78
N ASP A 148 1.44 5.25 3.90
CA ASP A 148 2.16 5.43 5.18
C ASP A 148 1.61 6.62 5.99
N ARG A 149 1.37 7.75 5.30
CA ARG A 149 0.85 8.97 5.93
C ARG A 149 -0.58 8.75 6.43
N LEU A 150 -1.44 8.14 5.62
CA LEU A 150 -2.84 7.88 5.94
C LEU A 150 -2.99 6.82 7.02
N GLU A 151 -2.14 5.79 7.03
CA GLU A 151 -2.11 4.76 8.07
C GLU A 151 -1.82 5.40 9.42
N LEU A 152 -0.84 6.30 9.49
CA LEU A 152 -0.53 7.04 10.71
C LEU A 152 -1.71 7.94 11.15
N GLU A 153 -2.34 8.65 10.20
CA GLU A 153 -3.51 9.49 10.46
C GLU A 153 -4.66 8.67 11.04
N TRP A 154 -4.95 7.51 10.45
CA TRP A 154 -5.96 6.57 10.93
C TRP A 154 -5.64 6.03 12.31
N LYS A 155 -4.41 5.56 12.55
CA LYS A 155 -3.97 5.07 13.87
C LYS A 155 -4.07 6.13 14.96
N VAL A 156 -3.75 7.39 14.65
CA VAL A 156 -3.94 8.51 15.56
C VAL A 156 -5.43 8.74 15.83
N ALA A 157 -6.26 8.72 14.79
CA ALA A 157 -7.70 8.96 14.90
C ALA A 157 -8.44 7.86 15.70
N MET A 158 -8.00 6.59 15.61
CA MET A 158 -8.53 5.49 16.42
C MET A 158 -8.35 5.72 17.93
N GLY A 159 -7.31 6.45 18.33
CA GLY A 159 -7.06 6.79 19.72
C GLY A 159 -6.70 5.57 20.57
N THR A 160 -7.15 5.55 21.83
CA THR A 160 -6.81 4.47 22.77
C THR A 160 -7.83 3.33 22.65
N PRO A 161 -7.38 2.09 22.41
CA PRO A 161 -8.27 0.94 22.28
C PRO A 161 -9.02 0.66 23.60
N THR A 162 -10.28 0.27 23.47
CA THR A 162 -11.07 -0.30 24.58
C THR A 162 -11.14 -1.80 24.39
N LEU A 163 -10.67 -2.57 25.38
CA LEU A 163 -10.68 -4.03 25.29
C LEU A 163 -12.11 -4.58 25.38
N PRO A 164 -12.46 -5.61 24.59
CA PRO A 164 -13.68 -6.36 24.76
C PRO A 164 -13.71 -6.98 26.16
N GLN A 165 -14.90 -7.04 26.73
CA GLN A 165 -15.15 -7.60 28.05
C GLN A 165 -16.06 -8.81 27.92
N GLY A 166 -15.84 -9.81 28.76
CA GLY A 166 -16.64 -11.03 28.75
C GLY A 166 -15.99 -12.13 29.58
N THR A 167 -16.64 -13.29 29.58
CA THR A 167 -16.04 -14.53 30.03
C THR A 167 -15.02 -15.03 29.01
N LEU A 168 -14.11 -15.89 29.45
CA LEU A 168 -13.12 -16.53 28.59
C LEU A 168 -13.77 -17.27 27.41
N GLU A 169 -14.87 -17.99 27.67
CA GLU A 169 -15.64 -18.71 26.64
C GLU A 169 -16.20 -17.75 25.58
N GLU A 170 -16.72 -16.59 26.00
CA GLU A 170 -17.26 -15.58 25.09
C GLU A 170 -16.17 -14.94 24.23
N LEU A 171 -14.98 -14.68 24.79
CA LEU A 171 -13.85 -14.15 24.05
C LEU A 171 -13.29 -15.17 23.04
N PHE A 172 -13.20 -16.45 23.39
CA PHE A 172 -12.81 -17.49 22.43
C PHE A 172 -13.84 -17.67 21.32
N ALA A 173 -15.13 -17.63 21.66
CA ALA A 173 -16.19 -17.67 20.64
C ALA A 173 -16.11 -16.46 19.69
N GLN A 174 -15.77 -15.28 20.23
CA GLN A 174 -15.55 -14.08 19.42
C GLN A 174 -14.34 -14.23 18.50
N MET A 175 -13.21 -14.71 19.00
CA MET A 175 -12.01 -14.98 18.21
C MET A 175 -12.30 -15.96 17.07
N GLN A 176 -12.92 -17.10 17.36
CA GLN A 176 -13.31 -18.07 16.34
C GLN A 176 -14.23 -17.47 15.27
N GLN A 177 -15.14 -16.58 15.66
CA GLN A 177 -16.01 -15.89 14.71
C GLN A 177 -15.24 -14.95 13.79
N LEU A 178 -14.26 -14.22 14.33
CA LEU A 178 -13.40 -13.32 13.56
C LEU A 178 -12.54 -14.10 12.56
N GLU A 179 -11.94 -15.22 12.97
CA GLU A 179 -11.17 -16.11 12.07
C GLU A 179 -12.05 -16.64 10.91
N MET A 180 -13.29 -17.04 11.19
CA MET A 180 -14.21 -17.49 10.13
C MET A 180 -14.58 -16.38 9.15
N GLU A 181 -14.64 -15.14 9.63
CA GLU A 181 -14.90 -13.95 8.82
C GLU A 181 -13.67 -13.58 7.98
N GLU A 182 -12.45 -13.62 8.53
CA GLU A 182 -11.19 -13.46 7.80
C GLU A 182 -11.12 -14.44 6.61
N ASN A 183 -11.32 -15.74 6.86
CA ASN A 183 -11.39 -16.76 5.80
C ASN A 183 -12.47 -16.48 4.72
N THR A 184 -13.50 -15.72 5.07
CA THR A 184 -14.56 -15.33 4.12
C THR A 184 -14.16 -14.09 3.32
N LEU A 185 -13.49 -13.13 3.95
CA LEU A 185 -12.95 -11.94 3.30
C LEU A 185 -11.82 -12.31 2.32
N GLU A 186 -10.89 -13.19 2.70
CA GLU A 186 -9.81 -13.69 1.83
C GLU A 186 -10.38 -14.31 0.53
N ARG A 187 -11.44 -15.11 0.64
CA ARG A 187 -12.07 -15.70 -0.55
C ARG A 187 -12.77 -14.67 -1.43
N GLN A 188 -13.26 -13.57 -0.85
CA GLN A 188 -13.86 -12.48 -1.61
C GLN A 188 -12.79 -11.67 -2.34
N GLU A 189 -11.65 -11.42 -1.69
CA GLU A 189 -10.46 -10.81 -2.27
C GLU A 189 -9.95 -11.62 -3.46
N ASP A 190 -9.69 -12.93 -3.27
CA ASP A 190 -9.27 -13.85 -4.35
C ASP A 190 -10.20 -13.80 -5.57
N THR A 191 -11.52 -13.76 -5.32
CA THR A 191 -12.53 -13.71 -6.38
C THR A 191 -12.48 -12.38 -7.11
N LEU A 192 -12.35 -11.28 -6.37
CA LEU A 192 -12.31 -9.93 -6.91
C LEU A 192 -11.07 -9.68 -7.76
N GLU A 193 -9.89 -10.14 -7.30
CA GLU A 193 -8.65 -10.07 -8.07
C GLU A 193 -8.75 -10.87 -9.38
N LEU A 194 -9.32 -12.09 -9.32
CA LEU A 194 -9.54 -12.90 -10.51
C LEU A 194 -10.46 -12.22 -11.52
N ASP A 195 -11.56 -11.62 -11.04
CA ASP A 195 -12.50 -10.88 -11.87
C ASP A 195 -11.81 -9.67 -12.53
N TYR A 196 -10.96 -8.96 -11.80
CA TYR A 196 -10.20 -7.84 -12.38
C TYR A 196 -9.18 -8.29 -13.42
N ARG A 197 -8.34 -9.28 -13.07
CA ARG A 197 -7.32 -9.84 -13.98
C ARG A 197 -7.92 -10.43 -15.26
N SER A 198 -9.11 -11.02 -15.17
CA SER A 198 -9.81 -11.55 -16.35
C SER A 198 -10.51 -10.48 -17.20
N GLY A 199 -10.54 -9.23 -16.72
CA GLY A 199 -11.25 -8.11 -17.35
C GLY A 199 -12.77 -8.19 -17.21
N ALA A 200 -13.28 -8.97 -16.25
CA ALA A 200 -14.71 -9.07 -15.97
C ALA A 200 -15.26 -7.80 -15.32
N ILE A 201 -14.42 -7.07 -14.58
CA ILE A 201 -14.73 -5.78 -13.96
C ILE A 201 -13.73 -4.72 -14.39
N THR A 202 -14.13 -3.44 -14.29
CA THR A 202 -13.24 -2.32 -14.58
C THR A 202 -12.27 -2.04 -13.43
N ARG A 203 -11.23 -1.24 -13.69
CA ARG A 203 -10.29 -0.79 -12.66
C ARG A 203 -11.01 0.00 -11.56
N GLU A 204 -11.92 0.88 -11.94
CA GLU A 204 -12.71 1.66 -11.00
C GLU A 204 -13.61 0.78 -10.12
N ASP A 205 -14.25 -0.24 -10.72
CA ASP A 205 -15.07 -1.21 -9.99
C ASP A 205 -14.21 -2.06 -9.05
N PHE A 206 -13.02 -2.49 -9.50
CA PHE A 206 -12.06 -3.23 -8.67
C PHE A 206 -11.65 -2.39 -7.46
N ILE A 207 -11.14 -1.18 -7.68
CA ILE A 207 -10.68 -0.29 -6.62
C ILE A 207 -11.81 0.00 -5.62
N SER A 208 -13.02 0.29 -6.10
CA SER A 208 -14.15 0.58 -5.21
C SER A 208 -14.55 -0.63 -4.35
N GLN A 209 -14.55 -1.84 -4.92
CA GLN A 209 -14.91 -3.05 -4.19
C GLN A 209 -13.78 -3.49 -3.25
N MET A 210 -12.53 -3.40 -3.71
CA MET A 210 -11.34 -3.74 -2.92
C MET A 210 -11.20 -2.80 -1.72
N ALA A 211 -11.41 -1.50 -1.89
CA ALA A 211 -11.41 -0.55 -0.78
C ALA A 211 -12.47 -0.92 0.29
N ALA A 212 -13.65 -1.37 -0.13
CA ALA A 212 -14.70 -1.80 0.79
C ALA A 212 -14.39 -3.13 1.50
N LEU A 213 -13.69 -4.06 0.84
CA LEU A 213 -13.18 -5.29 1.45
C LEU A 213 -12.08 -4.97 2.46
N LEU A 214 -11.11 -4.14 2.08
CA LEU A 214 -10.00 -3.74 2.95
C LEU A 214 -10.48 -3.04 4.22
N VAL A 215 -11.54 -2.22 4.17
CA VAL A 215 -12.15 -1.66 5.39
C VAL A 215 -12.63 -2.77 6.34
N GLN A 216 -13.24 -3.84 5.80
CA GLN A 216 -13.69 -4.97 6.62
C GLN A 216 -12.52 -5.79 7.15
N ILE A 217 -11.49 -6.02 6.34
CA ILE A 217 -10.27 -6.74 6.74
C ILE A 217 -9.58 -5.99 7.89
N GLU A 218 -9.30 -4.70 7.72
CA GLU A 218 -8.63 -3.88 8.77
C GLU A 218 -9.46 -3.81 10.06
N GLN A 219 -10.79 -3.79 9.95
CA GLN A 219 -11.66 -3.86 11.13
C GLN A 219 -11.61 -5.23 11.80
N ASN A 220 -11.64 -6.32 11.02
CA ASN A 220 -11.57 -7.68 11.54
C ASN A 220 -10.23 -7.90 12.25
N ASP A 221 -9.10 -7.57 11.60
CA ASP A 221 -7.75 -7.62 12.15
C ASP A 221 -7.65 -6.83 13.46
N TYR A 222 -8.15 -5.59 13.48
CA TYR A 222 -8.17 -4.79 14.69
C TYR A 222 -9.02 -5.42 15.80
N GLN A 223 -10.16 -6.04 15.49
CA GLN A 223 -10.94 -6.76 16.50
C GLN A 223 -10.21 -8.01 17.02
N GLN A 224 -9.51 -8.75 16.16
CA GLN A 224 -8.71 -9.91 16.57
C GLN A 224 -7.65 -9.47 17.59
N ASP A 225 -6.86 -8.44 17.26
CA ASP A 225 -5.86 -7.82 18.15
C ASP A 225 -6.45 -7.41 19.52
N LEU A 226 -7.68 -6.91 19.55
CA LEU A 226 -8.35 -6.50 20.78
C LEU A 226 -8.78 -7.71 21.63
N VAL A 227 -9.31 -8.76 21.01
CA VAL A 227 -9.72 -9.99 21.70
C VAL A 227 -8.50 -10.73 22.23
N GLU A 228 -7.43 -10.84 21.45
CA GLU A 228 -6.14 -11.39 21.88
C GLU A 228 -5.63 -10.66 23.12
N ARG A 229 -5.56 -9.33 23.08
CA ARG A 229 -5.11 -8.53 24.23
C ARG A 229 -6.03 -8.68 25.46
N ALA A 230 -7.34 -8.87 25.25
CA ALA A 230 -8.26 -9.13 26.35
C ALA A 230 -7.99 -10.51 27.00
N LEU A 231 -7.75 -11.55 26.19
CA LEU A 231 -7.38 -12.88 26.66
C LEU A 231 -6.03 -12.88 27.39
N GLU A 232 -5.02 -12.20 26.84
CA GLU A 232 -3.71 -11.99 27.48
C GLU A 232 -3.85 -11.35 28.87
N SER A 233 -4.72 -10.34 28.98
CA SER A 233 -4.99 -9.67 30.26
C SER A 233 -5.61 -10.58 31.33
N MET A 234 -6.25 -11.68 30.89
CA MET A 234 -6.80 -12.74 31.76
C MET A 234 -5.81 -13.86 32.04
N GLY A 235 -4.57 -13.78 31.53
CA GLY A 235 -3.51 -14.75 31.73
C GLY A 235 -3.46 -15.86 30.68
N TRP A 236 -4.08 -15.65 29.52
CA TRP A 236 -3.96 -16.52 28.34
C TRP A 236 -3.02 -15.87 27.33
N ASP A 237 -1.73 -16.17 27.47
CA ASP A 237 -0.63 -15.80 26.58
C ASP A 237 -0.04 -17.13 26.08
N ASP A 238 -0.04 -17.37 24.77
CA ASP A 238 0.50 -18.61 24.15
C ASP A 238 2.04 -18.58 24.11
#